data_AF-A0A5C1E6Z3-F1
#
_entry.id   AF-A0A5C1E6Z3-F1
#
_cell.length_a   1.000
_cell.length_b   1.000
_cell.length_c   1.000
_cell.angle_alpha   90.00
_cell.angle_beta   90.00
_cell.angle_gamma   90.00
#
_symmetry.space_group_name_H-M   'P 1'
#
loop_
_entity.id
_entity.type
_entity.pdbx_description
1 polymer ?
#
loop_
_entity_poly.entity_id
_entity_poly.type
_entity_poly.pdbx_seq_one_letter_code
_entity_poly.pdbx_strand_id
1 'polypeptide(L)' 'MDSQQIEAVVLTVLSTVLKCPVHPNSTRKNTPQWDSLKHIEVIFAVEDELGLQFSEEELPGLDSVSHIVDRALARHAA' A
#
# COMPACT_ATOMS: atom_id res chain seq x y z
N MET A 1 14.37 -4.22 -5.71
CA MET A 1 13.87 -4.87 -4.48
C MET A 1 13.14 -6.13 -4.90
N ASP A 2 13.17 -7.18 -4.08
CA ASP A 2 12.35 -8.39 -4.30
C ASP A 2 10.93 -8.22 -3.71
N SER A 3 10.05 -9.19 -3.97
CA SER A 3 8.65 -9.18 -3.51
C SER A 3 8.50 -9.14 -2.00
N GLN A 4 9.39 -9.82 -1.26
CA GLN A 4 9.34 -9.88 0.19
C GLN A 4 9.73 -8.54 0.81
N GLN A 5 10.71 -7.84 0.21
CA GLN A 5 11.11 -6.50 0.64
C GLN A 5 10.00 -5.47 0.40
N ILE A 6 9.34 -5.50 -0.77
CA ILE A 6 8.24 -4.57 -1.08
C ILE A 6 7.06 -4.81 -0.14
N GLU A 7 6.68 -6.07 0.10
CA GLU A 7 5.61 -6.40 1.04
C GLU A 7 5.92 -5.89 2.45
N ALA A 8 7.15 -6.07 2.93
CA ALA A 8 7.56 -5.59 4.25
C ALA A 8 7.47 -4.06 4.37
N VAL A 9 7.87 -3.31 3.35
CA VAL A 9 7.73 -1.84 3.31
C VAL A 9 6.27 -1.45 3.32
N VAL A 10 5.44 -2.04 2.45
CA VAL A 10 4.00 -1.75 2.38
C VAL A 10 3.33 -1.99 3.73
N LEU A 11 3.58 -3.12 4.39
CA LEU A 11 3.03 -3.40 5.73
C LEU A 11 3.49 -2.39 6.77
N THR A 12 4.77 -1.97 6.72
CA THR A 12 5.33 -0.99 7.66
C THR A 12 4.65 0.38 7.47
N VAL A 13 4.51 0.84 6.23
CA VAL A 13 3.84 2.10 5.89
C VAL A 13 2.39 2.07 6.34
N LEU A 14 1.65 1.03 5.97
CA LEU A 14 0.25 0.90 6.38
C LEU A 14 0.11 0.90 7.90
N SER A 15 0.93 0.14 8.63
CA SER A 15 0.86 0.11 10.10
C SER A 15 1.10 1.48 10.73
N THR A 16 1.99 2.27 10.13
CA THR A 16 2.37 3.61 10.60
C THR A 16 1.26 4.62 10.33
N VAL A 17 0.71 4.64 9.10
CA VAL A 17 -0.32 5.59 8.69
C VAL A 17 -1.67 5.29 9.36
N LEU A 18 -2.05 4.00 9.41
CA LEU A 18 -3.30 3.53 9.99
C LEU A 18 -3.25 3.44 11.52
N LYS A 19 -2.04 3.48 12.10
CA LYS A 19 -1.80 3.37 13.55
C LYS A 19 -2.43 2.10 14.15
N CYS A 20 -2.42 1.01 13.39
CA CYS A 20 -2.95 -0.28 13.79
C CYS A 20 -2.10 -1.42 13.22
N PRO A 21 -2.17 -2.63 13.80
CA PRO A 21 -1.60 -3.82 13.19
C PRO A 21 -2.25 -4.07 11.83
N VAL A 22 -1.43 -4.41 10.83
CA VAL A 22 -1.86 -4.79 9.48
C VAL A 22 -1.21 -6.09 9.08
N HIS A 23 -1.87 -6.82 8.18
CA HIS A 23 -1.46 -8.13 7.71
C HIS A 23 -1.48 -8.17 6.18
N PRO A 24 -0.83 -9.14 5.53
CA PRO A 24 -0.86 -9.30 4.08
C PRO A 24 -2.27 -9.39 3.47
N ASN A 25 -3.26 -9.82 4.24
CA ASN A 25 -4.66 -9.90 3.85
C ASN A 25 -5.50 -8.68 4.30
N SER A 26 -4.87 -7.64 4.84
CA SER A 26 -5.55 -6.40 5.19
C SER A 26 -6.08 -5.71 3.93
N THR A 27 -7.33 -5.28 4.03
CA THR A 27 -8.08 -4.57 3.00
C THR A 27 -8.83 -3.43 3.64
N ARG A 28 -9.25 -2.45 2.84
CA ARG A 28 -10.13 -1.36 3.30
C ARG A 28 -11.44 -1.86 3.92
N LYS A 29 -11.91 -3.05 3.53
CA LYS A 29 -13.15 -3.65 4.04
C LYS A 29 -13.00 -4.27 5.43
N ASN A 30 -11.83 -4.84 5.75
CA ASN A 30 -11.59 -5.52 7.03
C ASN A 30 -10.75 -4.69 8.01
N THR A 31 -10.27 -3.52 7.60
CA THR A 31 -9.44 -2.60 8.40
C THR A 31 -10.18 -1.27 8.57
N PRO A 32 -10.97 -1.09 9.65
CA PRO A 32 -11.79 0.11 9.85
C PRO A 32 -11.02 1.44 9.88
N GLN A 33 -9.74 1.39 10.27
CA GLN A 33 -8.84 2.54 10.28
C GLN A 33 -8.48 3.01 8.87
N TRP A 34 -8.69 2.18 7.85
CA TRP A 34 -8.37 2.47 6.46
C TRP A 34 -9.54 3.15 5.73
N ASP A 35 -9.89 4.34 6.21
CA ASP A 35 -10.90 5.20 5.59
C ASP A 35 -10.42 5.85 4.27
N SER A 36 -11.25 6.71 3.68
CA SER A 36 -10.92 7.38 2.42
C SER A 36 -9.77 8.37 2.51
N LEU A 37 -9.60 9.06 3.64
CA LEU A 37 -8.48 9.99 3.83
C LEU A 37 -7.19 9.20 4.03
N LYS A 38 -7.24 8.19 4.90
CA LYS A 38 -6.13 7.30 5.18
C LYS A 38 -5.69 6.51 3.98
N HIS A 39 -6.61 6.19 3.07
CA HIS A 39 -6.24 5.56 1.81
C HIS A 39 -5.30 6.43 0.98
N ILE A 40 -5.61 7.71 0.78
CA ILE A 40 -4.71 8.63 0.05
C ILE A 40 -3.38 8.80 0.78
N GLU A 41 -3.40 8.96 2.11
CA GLU A 41 -2.16 9.05 2.90
C GLU A 41 -1.28 7.80 2.77
N VAL A 42 -1.88 6.60 2.81
CA VAL A 42 -1.17 5.33 2.62
C VAL A 42 -0.54 5.29 1.24
N ILE A 43 -1.28 5.64 0.18
CA ILE A 43 -0.73 5.56 -1.17
C ILE A 43 0.46 6.51 -1.33
N PHE A 44 0.33 7.76 -0.91
CA PHE A 44 1.43 8.73 -1.00
C PHE A 44 2.65 8.31 -0.16
N ALA A 45 2.44 7.74 1.02
CA ALA A 45 3.55 7.23 1.83
C ALA A 45 4.24 6.02 1.18
N VAL A 46 3.48 5.12 0.53
CA VAL A 46 4.05 3.99 -0.21
C VAL A 46 4.83 4.47 -1.44
N GLU A 47 4.31 5.46 -2.17
CA GLU A 47 4.98 6.09 -3.30
C GLU A 47 6.32 6.71 -2.89
N ASP A 48 6.35 7.47 -1.79
CA ASP A 48 7.56 8.11 -1.26
C ASP A 48 8.61 7.07 -0.81
N GLU A 49 8.20 6.06 -0.03
CA GLU A 49 9.11 5.04 0.50
C GLU A 49 9.69 4.11 -0.57
N LEU A 50 8.93 3.82 -1.63
CA LEU A 50 9.38 2.96 -2.72
C LEU A 50 9.93 3.74 -3.92
N GLY A 51 9.81 5.07 -3.92
CA GLY A 51 10.23 5.94 -5.03
C GLY A 51 9.46 5.67 -6.33
N LEU A 52 8.16 5.41 -6.23
CA LEU A 52 7.28 5.10 -7.36
C LEU A 52 6.07 6.03 -7.41
N GLN A 53 5.29 5.95 -8.50
CA GLN A 53 4.06 6.73 -8.64
C GLN A 53 2.96 5.88 -9.28
N PHE A 54 1.78 5.92 -8.68
CA PHE A 54 0.53 5.33 -9.17
C PHE A 54 -0.29 6.39 -9.88
N SER A 55 -1.06 5.98 -10.89
CA SER A 55 -1.98 6.89 -11.57
C SER A 55 -3.27 7.05 -10.78
N GLU A 56 -3.97 8.17 -10.96
CA GLU A 56 -5.24 8.47 -10.27
C GLU A 56 -6.32 7.39 -10.51
N GLU A 57 -6.30 6.76 -11.68
CA GLU A 57 -7.16 5.64 -12.06
C GLU A 57 -6.86 4.34 -11.30
N GLU A 58 -5.63 4.15 -10.82
CA GLU A 58 -5.23 2.99 -10.04
C GLU A 58 -5.60 3.12 -8.56
N LEU A 59 -5.60 4.36 -8.02
CA LEU A 59 -5.83 4.61 -6.59
C LEU A 59 -7.06 3.85 -6.04
N PRO A 60 -8.25 3.89 -6.67
CA PRO A 60 -9.42 3.19 -6.16
C PRO A 60 -9.24 1.67 -6.05
N GLY A 61 -8.35 1.08 -6.86
CA GLY A 61 -8.03 -0.35 -6.86
C GLY A 61 -6.94 -0.75 -5.86
N LEU A 62 -6.24 0.21 -5.26
CA LEU A 62 -5.21 -0.02 -4.23
C LEU A 62 -5.84 -0.19 -2.84
N ASP A 63 -6.87 -1.02 -2.76
CA ASP A 63 -7.73 -1.21 -1.56
C ASP A 63 -7.33 -2.41 -0.69
N SER A 64 -6.23 -3.07 -1.03
CA SER A 64 -5.66 -4.20 -0.29
C SER A 64 -4.14 -4.17 -0.32
N VAL A 65 -3.51 -4.75 0.71
CA VAL A 65 -2.05 -4.89 0.75
C VAL A 65 -1.54 -5.64 -0.49
N SER A 66 -2.18 -6.73 -0.88
CA SER A 66 -1.83 -7.50 -2.07
C SER A 66 -1.86 -6.65 -3.34
N HIS A 67 -2.90 -5.84 -3.57
CA HIS A 67 -2.98 -5.00 -4.76
C HIS A 67 -1.87 -3.94 -4.79
N ILE A 68 -1.54 -3.35 -3.64
CA ILE A 68 -0.44 -2.38 -3.53
C ILE A 68 0.89 -3.05 -3.86
N VAL A 69 1.17 -4.20 -3.26
CA VAL A 69 2.41 -4.95 -3.49
C VAL A 69 2.54 -5.37 -4.95
N ASP A 70 1.48 -5.89 -5.56
CA ASP A 70 1.47 -6.30 -6.97
C ASP A 70 1.78 -5.13 -7.91
N ARG A 71 1.16 -3.97 -7.67
CA ARG A 71 1.37 -2.77 -8.49
C ARG A 71 2.74 -2.14 -8.28
N ALA A 72 3.27 -2.21 -7.06
CA ALA A 72 4.63 -1.77 -6.75
C ALA A 72 5.68 -2.70 -7.40
N LEU A 73 5.48 -4.02 -7.31
CA LEU A 73 6.35 -5.01 -7.93
C LEU A 73 6.45 -4.84 -9.44
N ALA A 74 5.31 -4.66 -10.11
CA ALA A 74 5.26 -4.45 -11.55
C ALA A 74 6.11 -3.24 -12.01
N ARG A 75 6.26 -2.22 -11.15
CA ARG A 75 7.05 -1.02 -11.44
C ARG A 75 8.53 -1.19 -11.16
N HIS A 76 8.90 -1.94 -10.12
CA HIS A 76 10.31 -2.24 -9.84
C HIS A 76 10.92 -3.27 -10.79
N ALA A 77 10.09 -4.08 -11.44
CA ALA A 77 10.53 -5.07 -12.43
C ALA A 77 10.70 -4.50 -13.85
N ALA A 78 10.23 -3.27 -14.09
CA ALA A 78 10.31 -2.56 -15.37
C ALA A 78 11.55 -1.65 -15.43
#